data_AF-A0A8I1T4S5-F1
#
_entry.id   AF-A0A8I1T4S5-F1
#
_cell.length_a   1.000
_cell.length_b   1.000
_cell.length_c   1.000
_cell.angle_alpha   90.00
_cell.angle_beta   90.00
_cell.angle_gamma   90.00
#
_symmetry.space_group_name_H-M   'P 1'
#
loop_
_entity.id
_entity.type
_entity.pdbx_description
1 polymer ?
#
loop_
_entity_poly.entity_id
_entity_poly.type
_entity_poly.pdbx_seq_one_letter_code
_entity_poly.pdbx_strand_id
1 'polypeptide(L)'
;MSLSDRIASLAARIGIEVKTKIDASHPGLARAWVSFGYVNGQMVMHGARNVVSVERLATGRYRVHFTQPMPDADYCWVALARSSTGSGTQRIAIARASADQKTAEYVDVACATMATSFADSTEINLVVYR
;
A
#
# COMPACT_ATOMS: atom_id res chain seq x y z
N MET A 1 39.42 -31.56 -14.90
CA MET A 1 38.57 -30.69 -14.05
C MET A 1 38.61 -31.26 -12.64
N SER A 2 39.15 -30.50 -11.70
CA SER A 2 39.31 -30.92 -10.31
C SER A 2 38.00 -30.76 -9.53
N LEU A 3 37.88 -31.41 -8.35
CA LEU A 3 36.76 -31.20 -7.44
C LEU A 3 36.65 -29.73 -7.02
N SER A 4 37.79 -29.07 -6.79
CA SER A 4 37.86 -27.63 -6.50
C SER A 4 37.28 -26.78 -7.63
N ASP A 5 37.52 -27.12 -8.90
CA ASP A 5 36.96 -26.38 -10.04
C ASP A 5 35.42 -26.52 -10.08
N ARG A 6 34.90 -27.71 -9.76
CA ARG A 6 33.47 -27.97 -9.71
C ARG A 6 32.79 -27.22 -8.56
N ILE A 7 33.43 -27.15 -7.38
CA ILE A 7 32.93 -26.40 -6.23
C ILE A 7 32.94 -24.90 -6.51
N ALA A 8 34.03 -24.37 -7.08
CA ALA A 8 34.10 -22.96 -7.46
C ALA A 8 33.03 -22.57 -8.49
N SER A 9 32.81 -23.42 -9.49
CA SER A 9 31.74 -23.23 -10.48
C SER A 9 30.34 -23.25 -9.85
N LEU A 10 30.08 -24.15 -8.91
CA LEU A 10 28.81 -24.21 -8.19
C LEU A 10 28.59 -22.96 -7.32
N ALA A 11 29.61 -22.54 -6.56
CA ALA A 11 29.54 -21.36 -5.71
C ALA A 11 29.25 -20.09 -6.53
N ALA A 12 29.90 -19.94 -7.69
CA ALA A 12 29.62 -18.82 -8.60
C ALA A 12 28.17 -18.83 -9.09
N ARG A 13 27.63 -20.00 -9.45
CA ARG A 13 26.22 -20.14 -9.88
C ARG A 13 25.25 -19.82 -8.77
N ILE A 14 25.51 -20.28 -7.55
CA ILE A 14 24.68 -19.95 -6.37
C ILE A 14 24.74 -18.45 -6.08
N GLY A 15 25.93 -17.84 -6.15
CA GLY A 15 26.08 -16.40 -5.94
C GLY A 15 25.26 -15.57 -6.94
N ILE A 16 25.22 -15.99 -8.21
CA ILE A 16 24.37 -15.36 -9.23
C ILE A 16 22.89 -15.55 -8.88
N GLU A 17 22.46 -16.78 -8.62
CA GLU A 17 21.06 -17.10 -8.30
C GLU A 17 20.56 -16.32 -7.07
N VAL A 18 21.37 -16.27 -6.01
CA VAL A 18 21.05 -15.53 -4.78
C VAL A 18 20.99 -14.03 -5.06
N LYS A 19 21.91 -13.48 -5.86
CA LYS A 19 21.89 -12.06 -6.22
C LYS A 19 20.64 -11.68 -7.03
N THR A 20 20.12 -12.60 -7.84
CA THR A 20 18.89 -12.38 -8.62
C THR A 20 17.60 -12.62 -7.84
N LYS A 21 17.67 -13.17 -6.63
CA LYS A 21 16.49 -13.37 -5.79
C LYS A 21 15.92 -12.03 -5.35
N ILE A 22 14.63 -11.85 -5.56
CA ILE A 22 13.86 -10.75 -4.99
C ILE A 22 13.54 -11.12 -3.54
N ASP A 23 14.12 -10.40 -2.59
CA ASP A 23 13.79 -10.49 -1.17
C ASP A 23 12.97 -9.28 -0.71
N ALA A 24 12.58 -9.26 0.57
CA ALA A 24 11.76 -8.19 1.14
C ALA A 24 12.42 -6.79 1.12
N SER A 25 13.72 -6.70 0.87
CA SER A 25 14.47 -5.44 0.74
C SER A 25 14.48 -4.89 -0.68
N HIS A 26 14.04 -5.67 -1.68
CA HIS A 26 14.05 -5.24 -3.07
C HIS A 26 13.21 -3.95 -3.27
N PRO A 27 13.78 -2.92 -3.92
CA PRO A 27 13.15 -1.60 -4.02
C PRO A 27 11.84 -1.62 -4.82
N GLY A 28 11.70 -2.56 -5.76
CA GLY A 28 10.47 -2.74 -6.54
C GLY A 28 9.28 -3.34 -5.77
N LEU A 29 9.45 -3.77 -4.52
CA LEU A 29 8.35 -4.32 -3.73
C LEU A 29 7.65 -3.22 -2.91
N ALA A 30 6.33 -3.35 -2.76
CA ALA A 30 5.54 -2.46 -1.92
C ALA A 30 6.09 -2.43 -0.48
N ARG A 31 6.33 -1.22 0.02
CA ARG A 31 6.80 -0.97 1.39
C ARG A 31 5.66 -1.02 2.40
N ALA A 32 4.45 -0.64 1.97
CA ALA A 32 3.23 -0.85 2.72
C ALA A 32 2.08 -1.16 1.76
N TRP A 33 1.12 -1.96 2.22
CA TRP A 33 -0.16 -2.13 1.54
C TRP A 33 -1.24 -2.44 2.56
N VAL A 34 -2.48 -2.05 2.24
CA VAL A 34 -3.64 -2.38 3.06
C VAL A 34 -4.88 -2.52 2.19
N SER A 35 -5.69 -3.52 2.50
CA SER A 35 -7.07 -3.64 2.04
C SER A 35 -7.98 -3.42 3.24
N PHE A 36 -8.81 -2.39 3.18
CA PHE A 36 -9.70 -2.01 4.27
C PHE A 36 -11.03 -1.48 3.75
N GLY A 37 -12.02 -1.33 4.61
CA GLY A 37 -13.30 -0.75 4.27
C GLY A 37 -14.05 -0.24 5.49
N TYR A 38 -15.10 0.53 5.23
CA TYR A 38 -16.06 0.92 6.24
C TYR A 38 -17.36 0.15 6.00
N VAL A 39 -17.66 -0.81 6.88
CA VAL A 39 -18.76 -1.76 6.73
C VAL A 39 -19.62 -1.70 7.98
N ASN A 40 -20.93 -1.53 7.83
CA ASN A 40 -21.90 -1.47 8.92
C ASN A 40 -21.53 -0.50 10.06
N GLY A 41 -20.96 0.66 9.71
CA GLY A 41 -20.58 1.68 10.69
C GLY A 41 -19.21 1.47 11.35
N GLN A 42 -18.43 0.48 10.92
CA GLN A 42 -17.15 0.13 11.53
C GLN A 42 -16.02 0.07 10.49
N MET A 43 -14.81 0.40 10.94
CA MET A 43 -13.59 0.19 10.16
C MET A 43 -13.21 -1.30 10.18
N VAL A 44 -12.96 -1.86 9.01
CA VAL A 44 -12.56 -3.26 8.82
C VAL A 44 -11.27 -3.28 8.02
N MET A 45 -10.28 -4.03 8.48
CA MET A 45 -9.04 -4.30 7.74
C MET A 45 -9.03 -5.76 7.28
N HIS A 46 -9.05 -5.99 5.97
CA HIS A 46 -9.07 -7.32 5.38
C HIS A 46 -7.67 -7.97 5.32
N GLY A 47 -6.64 -7.14 5.15
CA GLY A 47 -5.25 -7.57 5.17
C GLY A 47 -4.32 -6.37 5.05
N ALA A 48 -3.10 -6.50 5.57
CA ALA A 48 -2.10 -5.45 5.43
C ALA A 48 -0.65 -5.94 5.57
N ARG A 49 0.25 -5.07 5.12
CA ARG A 49 1.69 -5.13 5.38
C ARG A 49 2.18 -3.74 5.74
N ASN A 50 2.94 -3.66 6.83
CA ASN A 50 3.48 -2.41 7.36
C ASN A 50 2.41 -1.34 7.63
N VAL A 51 1.23 -1.76 8.08
CA VAL A 51 0.13 -0.86 8.48
C VAL A 51 -0.39 -1.36 9.82
N VAL A 52 -0.43 -0.47 10.81
CA VAL A 52 -0.88 -0.78 12.17
C VAL A 52 -2.36 -0.49 12.37
N SER A 53 -2.88 0.55 11.72
CA SER A 53 -4.29 0.93 11.82
C SER A 53 -4.74 1.76 10.62
N VAL A 54 -6.06 1.77 10.41
CA VAL A 54 -6.72 2.72 9.53
C VAL A 54 -7.82 3.42 10.32
N GLU A 55 -7.69 4.74 10.46
CA GLU A 55 -8.68 5.59 11.12
C GLU A 55 -9.60 6.25 10.09
N ARG A 56 -10.88 6.39 10.42
CA ARG A 56 -11.83 7.18 9.62
C ARG A 56 -11.93 8.58 10.22
N LEU A 57 -11.41 9.57 9.49
CA LEU A 57 -11.44 10.99 9.90
C LEU A 57 -12.82 11.64 9.65
N ALA A 58 -13.48 11.25 8.56
CA ALA A 58 -14.89 11.54 8.26
C ALA A 58 -15.38 10.62 7.14
N THR A 59 -16.61 10.82 6.66
CA THR A 59 -17.17 10.08 5.52
C THR A 59 -16.24 10.11 4.31
N GLY A 60 -15.79 8.92 3.90
CA GLY A 60 -14.88 8.74 2.78
C GLY A 60 -13.48 9.32 2.99
N ARG A 61 -13.07 9.66 4.23
CA ARG A 61 -11.72 10.17 4.53
C ARG A 61 -11.06 9.30 5.57
N TYR A 62 -9.87 8.80 5.25
CA TYR A 62 -9.17 7.81 6.05
C TYR A 62 -7.72 8.20 6.26
N ARG A 63 -7.17 7.81 7.40
CA ARG A 63 -5.74 7.89 7.72
C ARG A 63 -5.19 6.49 7.88
N VAL A 64 -4.19 6.15 7.08
CA VAL A 64 -3.50 4.87 7.17
C VAL A 64 -2.19 5.06 7.92
N HIS A 65 -2.05 4.43 9.08
CA HIS A 65 -0.85 4.51 9.91
C HIS A 65 0.10 3.36 9.59
N PHE A 66 1.36 3.67 9.31
CA PHE A 66 2.39 2.67 9.09
C PHE A 66 2.88 2.08 10.42
N THR A 67 3.20 0.79 10.42
CA THR A 67 3.81 0.15 11.60
C THR A 67 5.26 0.60 11.77
N GLN A 68 6.02 0.61 10.67
CA GLN A 68 7.35 1.16 10.55
C GLN A 68 7.27 2.40 9.64
N PRO A 69 7.71 3.57 10.11
CA PRO A 69 7.73 4.77 9.29
C PRO A 69 8.50 4.57 7.97
N MET A 70 8.00 5.17 6.90
CA MET A 70 8.75 5.35 5.66
C MET A 70 9.98 6.24 5.93
N PRO A 71 11.06 6.14 5.13
CA PRO A 71 12.24 6.99 5.31
C PRO A 71 11.95 8.49 5.27
N ASP A 72 10.99 8.91 4.44
CA ASP A 72 10.58 10.28 4.21
C ASP A 72 9.15 10.31 3.62
N ALA A 73 8.65 11.51 3.30
CA ALA A 73 7.35 11.69 2.65
C ALA A 73 7.40 11.56 1.11
N ASP A 74 8.54 11.22 0.50
CA ASP A 74 8.75 11.19 -0.96
C ASP A 74 8.43 9.82 -1.59
N TYR A 75 7.66 8.97 -0.90
CA TYR A 75 7.15 7.71 -1.45
C TYR A 75 6.05 7.92 -2.51
N CYS A 76 5.83 6.96 -3.41
CA CYS A 76 4.64 6.96 -4.25
C CYS A 76 3.58 6.01 -3.66
N TRP A 77 2.32 6.34 -3.90
CA TRP A 77 1.21 5.48 -3.50
C TRP A 77 0.13 5.46 -4.57
N VAL A 78 -0.58 4.35 -4.64
CA VAL A 78 -1.73 4.15 -5.53
C VAL A 78 -2.83 3.53 -4.70
N ALA A 79 -4.05 4.04 -4.85
CA ALA A 79 -5.20 3.41 -4.25
C ALA A 79 -6.43 3.45 -5.16
N LEU A 80 -7.29 2.46 -4.97
CA LEU A 80 -8.58 2.36 -5.64
C LEU A 80 -9.64 1.93 -4.63
N ALA A 81 -10.81 2.54 -4.73
CA ALA A 81 -11.96 2.19 -3.92
C ALA A 81 -12.95 1.39 -4.77
N ARG A 82 -13.45 0.28 -4.24
CA ARG A 82 -14.54 -0.48 -4.85
C ARG A 82 -15.80 0.39 -4.86
N SER A 83 -16.59 0.32 -5.92
CA SER A 83 -17.92 0.91 -5.87
C SER A 83 -18.81 0.07 -4.95
N SER A 84 -19.43 0.70 -3.94
CA SER A 84 -20.34 0.02 -3.01
C SER A 84 -21.82 0.19 -3.37
N THR A 85 -22.13 0.95 -4.42
CA THR A 85 -23.49 1.18 -4.92
C THR A 85 -23.58 0.75 -6.37
N GLY A 86 -24.61 -0.02 -6.74
CA GLY A 86 -24.86 -0.48 -8.12
C GLY A 86 -25.28 0.62 -9.10
N SER A 87 -24.86 1.86 -8.87
CA SER A 87 -25.27 3.08 -9.56
C SER A 87 -24.36 3.46 -10.74
N GLY A 88 -23.39 2.61 -11.12
CA GLY A 88 -22.42 2.92 -12.19
C GLY A 88 -21.43 4.05 -11.84
N THR A 89 -21.51 4.63 -10.65
CA THR A 89 -20.63 5.70 -10.19
C THR A 89 -19.27 5.13 -9.78
N GLN A 90 -18.20 5.62 -10.40
CA GLN A 90 -16.83 5.28 -10.05
C GLN A 90 -16.41 5.98 -8.75
N ARG A 91 -15.49 5.34 -8.02
CA ARG A 91 -14.86 5.90 -6.83
C ARG A 91 -13.36 5.85 -7.00
N ILE A 92 -12.70 6.96 -6.70
CA ILE A 92 -11.26 7.10 -6.83
C ILE A 92 -10.68 7.49 -5.47
N ALA A 93 -9.50 6.95 -5.17
CA ALA A 93 -8.75 7.39 -4.02
C ALA A 93 -7.87 8.58 -4.43
N ILE A 94 -7.99 9.68 -3.72
CA ILE A 94 -7.22 10.92 -3.94
C ILE A 94 -6.65 11.43 -2.63
N ALA A 95 -5.67 12.33 -2.71
CA ALA A 95 -5.27 13.18 -1.58
C ALA A 95 -5.36 14.64 -1.99
N ARG A 96 -5.83 15.49 -1.09
CA ARG A 96 -5.98 16.93 -1.27
C ARG A 96 -4.87 17.65 -0.54
N ALA A 97 -4.16 18.51 -1.28
CA ALA A 97 -3.05 19.28 -0.73
C ALA A 97 -3.41 20.13 0.52
N SER A 98 -4.66 20.57 0.64
CA SER A 98 -5.08 21.46 1.73
C SER A 98 -5.50 20.75 3.02
N ALA A 99 -5.74 19.44 3.00
CA ALA A 99 -6.40 18.78 4.13
C ALA A 99 -6.08 17.29 4.29
N ASP A 100 -5.33 16.69 3.37
CA ASP A 100 -4.88 15.31 3.47
C ASP A 100 -3.34 15.35 3.53
N GLN A 101 -2.77 14.72 4.55
CA GLN A 101 -1.33 14.74 4.79
C GLN A 101 -0.66 13.46 4.30
N LYS A 102 0.59 13.60 3.87
CA LYS A 102 1.47 12.50 3.47
C LYS A 102 2.77 12.68 4.25
N THR A 103 2.99 11.82 5.23
CA THR A 103 4.16 11.87 6.13
C THR A 103 4.86 10.52 6.16
N ALA A 104 6.00 10.44 6.84
CA ALA A 104 6.72 9.20 7.05
C ALA A 104 5.89 8.17 7.84
N GLU A 105 4.99 8.62 8.71
CA GLU A 105 4.24 7.78 9.66
C GLU A 105 2.85 7.41 9.16
N TYR A 106 2.23 8.24 8.32
CA TYR A 106 0.90 7.99 7.80
C TYR A 106 0.63 8.67 6.46
N VAL A 107 -0.39 8.17 5.78
CA VAL A 107 -0.95 8.79 4.58
C VAL A 107 -2.47 8.93 4.72
N ASP A 108 -2.97 10.12 4.42
CA ASP A 108 -4.39 10.40 4.34
C ASP A 108 -4.90 10.11 2.91
N VAL A 109 -6.03 9.43 2.83
CA VAL A 109 -6.65 9.00 1.58
C VAL A 109 -8.14 9.33 1.62
N ALA A 110 -8.62 10.01 0.58
CA ALA A 110 -10.01 10.35 0.39
C ALA A 110 -10.63 9.53 -0.74
N CYS A 111 -11.75 8.87 -0.46
CA CYS A 111 -12.59 8.16 -1.42
C CYS A 111 -13.58 9.15 -2.06
N ALA A 112 -13.17 9.74 -3.17
CA ALA A 112 -13.97 10.70 -3.92
C ALA A 112 -14.92 10.00 -4.89
N THR A 113 -16.11 10.58 -5.03
CA THR A 113 -17.09 10.21 -6.06
C THR A 113 -17.03 11.21 -7.22
N MET A 114 -17.58 10.83 -8.36
CA MET A 114 -17.72 11.73 -9.53
C MET A 114 -18.70 12.91 -9.30
N ALA A 115 -19.39 12.95 -8.15
CA ALA A 115 -20.33 14.01 -7.78
C ALA A 115 -19.70 15.07 -6.84
N THR A 116 -18.37 15.22 -6.86
CA THR A 116 -17.62 16.16 -5.99
C THR A 116 -17.87 15.94 -4.49
N SER A 117 -18.24 14.72 -4.10
CA SER A 117 -18.51 14.33 -2.72
C SER A 117 -17.64 13.15 -2.30
N PHE A 118 -17.54 12.90 -1.00
CA PHE A 118 -16.85 11.75 -0.43
C PHE A 118 -17.85 10.73 0.08
N ALA A 119 -17.57 9.45 -0.16
CA ALA A 119 -18.42 8.37 0.29
C ALA A 119 -17.57 7.23 0.82
N ASP A 120 -18.06 6.60 1.89
CA ASP A 120 -17.42 5.41 2.41
C ASP A 120 -17.54 4.24 1.45
N SER A 121 -16.45 3.48 1.28
CA SER A 121 -16.46 2.22 0.54
C SER A 121 -16.28 1.02 1.46
N THR A 122 -16.88 -0.10 1.06
CA THR A 122 -16.70 -1.40 1.73
C THR A 122 -15.35 -2.02 1.42
N GLU A 123 -14.61 -1.50 0.44
CA GLU A 123 -13.25 -1.95 0.13
C GLU A 123 -12.45 -0.84 -0.56
N ILE A 124 -11.26 -0.56 -0.04
CA ILE A 124 -10.26 0.36 -0.54
C ILE A 124 -8.92 -0.36 -0.42
N ASN A 125 -8.20 -0.42 -1.53
CA ASN A 125 -6.88 -1.04 -1.61
C ASN A 125 -5.85 0.07 -1.82
N LEU A 126 -4.88 0.17 -0.92
CA LEU A 126 -3.76 1.10 -0.97
C LEU A 126 -2.45 0.32 -1.08
N VAL A 127 -1.58 0.75 -1.97
CA VAL A 127 -0.20 0.25 -2.10
C VAL A 127 0.76 1.42 -2.11
N VAL A 128 1.87 1.29 -1.38
CA VAL A 128 2.91 2.32 -1.21
C VAL A 128 4.27 1.76 -1.61
N TYR A 129 5.02 2.49 -2.42
CA TYR A 129 6.40 2.17 -2.84
C TYR A 129 7.35 3.32 -2.50
N ARG A 130 8.62 3.03 -2.26
CA ARG A 130 9.66 4.03 -1.97
C ARG A 130 10.98 3.66 -2.63
#